data_AF-A0A351FL85-F1
#
_entry.id   AF-A0A351FL85-F1
#
_cell.length_a   1.000
_cell.length_b   1.000
_cell.length_c   1.000
_cell.angle_alpha   90.00
_cell.angle_beta   90.00
_cell.angle_gamma   90.00
#
_symmetry.space_group_name_H-M   'P 1'
#
loop_
_entity.id
_entity.type
_entity.pdbx_description
1 polymer ?
#
loop_
_entity_poly.entity_id
_entity_poly.type
_entity_poly.pdbx_seq_one_letter_code
_entity_poly.pdbx_strand_id
1 'polypeptide(L)'
;VGEPINPEAWMWYHQVIGGERCPIVDTWWQTETGAIMITPLPGLTETKPGTATRPFPGIEAAIRDGSGEDTTAGYLAITKPWPSMLRTVWGDEQRFRETYWSKWPKVYFPGDGAKVDEDGYFWILGRVDDVLNVAGHRIGTMEVESALVDHPTVVESAVVGKAHDIKGESIAAFVTLREGVEGSDELGTELRDHVSAKIGAIAKPELVVFTAELPKTRSGKIMRRLLRDIAEGRAIGDTTTLADPAVVKRLQAMHETEEG
;
A
#
# COMPACT_ATOMS: atom_id res chain seq x y z
N VAL A 1 11.16 2.50 -4.26
CA VAL A 1 11.32 1.03 -4.13
C VAL A 1 10.76 0.59 -2.79
N GLY A 2 10.05 -0.54 -2.76
CA GLY A 2 9.61 -1.20 -1.52
C GLY A 2 8.17 -0.92 -1.10
N GLU A 3 7.61 0.23 -1.46
CA GLU A 3 6.19 0.59 -1.33
C GLU A 3 5.75 1.34 -2.60
N PRO A 4 4.44 1.35 -2.94
CA PRO A 4 3.96 2.17 -4.04
C PRO A 4 4.28 3.64 -3.78
N ILE A 5 4.72 4.36 -4.81
CA ILE A 5 4.97 5.81 -4.72
C ILE A 5 3.72 6.55 -5.19
N ASN A 6 3.20 7.45 -4.35
CA ASN A 6 2.06 8.27 -4.78
C ASN A 6 2.50 9.28 -5.86
N PRO A 7 1.59 9.70 -6.77
CA PRO A 7 1.94 10.60 -7.87
C PRO A 7 2.55 11.94 -7.45
N GLU A 8 2.12 12.54 -6.32
CA GLU A 8 2.66 13.82 -5.83
C GLU A 8 4.12 13.67 -5.40
N ALA A 9 4.42 12.64 -4.60
CA ALA A 9 5.79 12.32 -4.19
C ALA A 9 6.68 11.98 -5.39
N TRP A 10 6.14 11.28 -6.39
CA TRP A 10 6.85 10.99 -7.64
C TRP A 10 7.19 12.29 -8.39
N MET A 11 6.22 13.19 -8.55
CA MET A 11 6.42 14.48 -9.23
C MET A 11 7.41 15.36 -8.48
N TRP A 12 7.28 15.47 -7.16
CA TRP A 12 8.23 16.18 -6.32
C TRP A 12 9.65 15.63 -6.48
N TYR A 13 9.83 14.31 -6.48
CA TYR A 13 11.13 13.69 -6.65
C TYR A 13 11.73 14.00 -8.03
N HIS A 14 10.91 13.98 -9.08
CA HIS A 14 11.33 14.30 -10.44
C HIS A 14 11.77 15.76 -10.57
N GLN A 15 10.99 16.68 -10.01
CA GLN A 15 11.20 18.12 -10.15
C GLN A 15 12.30 18.64 -9.24
N VAL A 16 12.24 18.30 -7.95
CA VAL A 16 13.12 18.88 -6.93
C VAL A 16 14.47 18.19 -6.89
N ILE A 17 14.49 16.85 -6.92
CA ILE A 17 15.74 16.07 -6.84
C ILE A 17 16.31 15.83 -8.23
N GLY A 18 15.47 15.40 -9.17
CA GLY A 18 15.87 15.13 -10.55
C GLY A 18 16.13 16.38 -11.39
N GLY A 19 15.62 17.54 -10.96
CA GLY A 19 15.66 18.78 -11.76
C GLY A 19 15.05 18.58 -13.15
N GLU A 20 14.03 17.73 -13.26
CA GLU A 20 13.32 17.33 -14.49
C GLU A 20 14.21 16.71 -15.59
N ARG A 21 15.39 16.20 -15.22
CA ARG A 21 16.37 15.63 -16.16
C ARG A 21 16.66 14.14 -15.93
N CYS A 22 16.16 13.58 -14.84
CA CYS A 22 16.45 12.21 -14.41
C CYS A 22 15.19 11.34 -14.52
N PRO A 23 15.20 10.27 -15.35
CA PRO A 23 14.12 9.30 -15.37
C PRO A 23 13.97 8.65 -13.98
N ILE A 24 12.74 8.53 -13.48
CA ILE A 24 12.45 7.80 -12.24
C ILE A 24 12.15 6.35 -12.57
N VAL A 25 12.92 5.45 -11.96
CA VAL A 25 12.71 4.00 -12.07
C VAL A 25 11.97 3.48 -10.84
N ASP A 26 10.63 3.51 -10.90
CA ASP A 26 9.85 2.80 -9.89
C ASP A 26 9.98 1.29 -10.09
N THR A 27 10.39 0.58 -9.05
CA THR A 27 10.89 -0.79 -9.12
C THR A 27 10.05 -1.65 -8.19
N TRP A 28 9.12 -2.40 -8.76
CA TRP A 28 8.37 -3.40 -7.99
C TRP A 28 9.09 -4.74 -7.99
N TRP A 29 9.27 -5.27 -6.79
CA TRP A 29 9.83 -6.59 -6.48
C TRP A 29 9.62 -6.93 -5.00
N GLN A 30 9.94 -8.16 -4.65
CA GLN A 30 9.84 -8.69 -3.29
C GLN A 30 11.10 -9.47 -2.92
N THR A 31 11.31 -9.71 -1.62
CA THR A 31 12.40 -10.56 -1.13
C THR A 31 12.44 -11.91 -1.87
N GLU A 32 11.26 -12.49 -2.08
CA GLU A 32 11.02 -13.78 -2.73
C GLU A 32 11.34 -13.79 -4.22
N THR A 33 11.32 -12.62 -4.86
CA THR A 33 11.61 -12.49 -6.29
C THR A 33 13.11 -12.40 -6.57
N GLY A 34 13.90 -11.97 -5.58
CA GLY A 34 15.35 -11.86 -5.65
C GLY A 34 15.90 -10.79 -6.61
N ALA A 35 15.08 -10.21 -7.47
CA ALA A 35 15.45 -9.17 -8.45
C ALA A 35 14.22 -8.32 -8.81
N ILE A 36 14.46 -7.21 -9.51
CA ILE A 36 13.41 -6.33 -10.00
C ILE A 36 12.53 -7.08 -11.01
N MET A 37 11.21 -6.99 -10.84
CA MET A 37 10.24 -7.75 -11.67
C MET A 37 9.48 -6.86 -12.65
N ILE A 38 9.07 -5.68 -12.21
CA ILE A 38 8.31 -4.71 -13.03
C ILE A 38 8.92 -3.33 -12.79
N THR A 39 9.41 -2.69 -13.85
CA THR A 39 10.09 -1.39 -13.77
C THR A 39 10.26 -0.77 -15.16
N PRO A 40 10.32 0.57 -15.28
CA PRO A 40 10.71 1.20 -16.54
C PRO A 40 12.20 0.98 -16.81
N LEU A 41 12.54 0.82 -18.09
CA LEU A 41 13.93 0.85 -18.54
C LEU A 41 14.29 2.28 -18.96
N PRO A 42 15.24 2.96 -18.29
CA PRO A 42 15.58 4.34 -18.60
C PRO A 42 16.11 4.44 -20.03
N GLY A 43 15.56 5.38 -20.80
CA GLY A 43 15.87 5.55 -22.23
C GLY A 43 15.03 4.69 -23.18
N LEU A 44 14.14 3.83 -22.66
CA LEU A 44 13.22 3.02 -23.48
C LEU A 44 11.75 3.20 -23.09
N THR A 45 11.47 3.28 -21.79
CA THR A 45 10.09 3.32 -21.26
C THR A 45 9.72 4.74 -20.83
N GLU A 46 8.64 5.29 -21.39
CA GLU A 46 8.04 6.54 -20.91
C GLU A 46 7.35 6.28 -19.57
N THR A 47 7.53 7.11 -18.55
CA THR A 47 7.00 6.84 -17.21
C THR A 47 5.71 7.59 -16.95
N LYS A 48 4.72 6.91 -16.34
CA LYS A 48 3.55 7.56 -15.74
C LYS A 48 3.74 7.61 -14.21
N PRO A 49 3.56 8.77 -13.54
CA PRO A 49 3.67 8.88 -12.09
C PRO A 49 2.80 7.82 -11.37
N GLY A 50 3.41 7.07 -10.45
CA GLY A 50 2.73 6.01 -9.69
C GLY A 50 2.62 4.64 -10.38
N THR A 51 3.22 4.46 -11.57
CA THR A 51 3.27 3.15 -12.25
C THR A 51 4.65 2.50 -12.12
N ALA A 52 4.65 1.17 -11.98
CA ALA A 52 5.86 0.36 -12.19
C ALA A 52 6.12 0.10 -13.68
N THR A 53 5.19 0.51 -14.57
CA THR A 53 5.24 0.36 -16.03
C THR A 53 5.15 -1.08 -16.52
N ARG A 54 6.19 -1.66 -17.12
CA ARG A 54 6.13 -2.97 -17.79
C ARG A 54 6.97 -4.02 -17.05
N PRO A 55 6.65 -5.32 -17.20
CA PRO A 55 7.51 -6.39 -16.70
C PRO A 55 8.92 -6.29 -17.28
N PHE A 56 9.91 -6.57 -16.45
CA PHE A 56 11.32 -6.60 -16.86
C PHE A 56 11.52 -7.71 -17.92
N PRO A 57 12.45 -7.55 -18.89
CA PRO A 57 12.69 -8.57 -19.90
C PRO A 57 12.91 -9.97 -19.30
N GLY A 58 12.14 -10.94 -19.77
CA GLY A 58 12.15 -12.32 -19.26
C GLY A 58 11.20 -12.59 -18.09
N ILE A 59 10.51 -11.57 -17.57
CA ILE A 59 9.44 -11.71 -16.59
C ILE A 59 8.08 -11.70 -17.30
N GLU A 60 7.27 -12.72 -17.05
CA GLU A 60 5.89 -12.78 -17.53
C GLU A 60 4.94 -12.54 -16.37
N ALA A 61 4.36 -11.34 -16.35
CA ALA A 61 3.37 -10.93 -15.37
C ALA A 61 2.00 -10.76 -16.03
N ALA A 62 0.95 -11.11 -15.29
CA ALA A 62 -0.44 -10.93 -15.66
C ALA A 62 -1.23 -10.39 -14.47
N ILE A 63 -2.41 -9.85 -14.75
CA ILE A 63 -3.41 -9.53 -13.72
C ILE A 63 -4.52 -10.57 -13.84
N ARG A 64 -4.85 -11.24 -12.74
CA ARG A 64 -5.84 -12.32 -12.70
C ARG A 64 -6.95 -12.05 -11.71
N ASP A 65 -8.13 -12.58 -12.00
CA ASP A 65 -9.25 -12.55 -11.07
C ASP A 65 -9.17 -13.68 -10.02
N GLY A 66 -10.21 -13.83 -9.20
CA GLY A 66 -10.24 -14.89 -8.20
C GLY A 66 -10.25 -16.31 -8.77
N SER A 67 -10.77 -16.50 -9.99
CA SER A 67 -10.85 -17.79 -10.69
C SER A 67 -9.54 -18.17 -11.38
N GLY A 68 -8.67 -17.19 -11.63
CA GLY A 68 -7.38 -17.39 -12.30
C GLY A 68 -7.39 -17.05 -13.78
N GLU A 69 -8.46 -16.44 -14.27
CA GLU A 69 -8.56 -15.88 -15.60
C GLU A 69 -7.92 -14.49 -15.67
N ASP A 70 -7.36 -14.14 -16.82
CA ASP A 70 -6.71 -12.84 -17.02
C ASP A 70 -7.77 -11.72 -17.06
N THR A 71 -7.47 -10.61 -16.40
CA THR A 71 -8.35 -9.44 -16.25
C THR A 71 -7.51 -8.15 -16.25
N THR A 72 -8.14 -6.98 -16.26
CA THR A 72 -7.44 -5.69 -16.22
C THR A 72 -7.19 -5.18 -14.81
N ALA A 73 -7.93 -5.66 -13.81
CA ALA A 73 -7.77 -5.29 -12.40
C ALA A 73 -8.04 -6.47 -11.49
N GLY A 74 -7.12 -6.77 -10.57
CA GLY A 74 -7.21 -7.96 -9.74
C GLY A 74 -5.91 -8.24 -9.00
N TYR A 75 -5.51 -9.51 -9.03
CA TYR A 75 -4.33 -10.04 -8.38
C TYR A 75 -3.16 -10.05 -9.35
N LEU A 76 -2.02 -9.51 -8.95
CA LEU A 76 -0.78 -9.68 -9.70
C LEU A 76 -0.39 -11.15 -9.71
N ALA A 77 0.06 -11.66 -10.85
CA ALA A 77 0.45 -13.03 -11.05
C ALA A 77 1.74 -13.09 -11.88
N ILE A 78 2.69 -13.93 -11.49
CA ILE A 78 3.86 -14.25 -12.34
C ILE A 78 3.64 -15.64 -12.93
N THR A 79 3.48 -15.70 -14.25
CA THR A 79 2.93 -16.87 -14.96
C THR A 79 4.01 -17.85 -15.43
N LYS A 80 5.29 -17.43 -15.40
CA LYS A 80 6.45 -18.30 -15.69
C LYS A 80 7.55 -18.17 -14.65
N PRO A 81 8.34 -19.23 -14.40
CA PRO A 81 9.52 -19.17 -13.56
C PRO A 81 10.56 -18.16 -14.07
N TRP A 82 11.32 -17.58 -13.15
CA TRP A 82 12.44 -16.67 -13.43
C TRP A 82 13.71 -17.11 -12.68
N PRO A 83 14.90 -16.66 -13.10
CA PRO A 83 16.16 -17.17 -12.55
C PRO A 83 16.34 -16.97 -11.04
N SER A 84 15.98 -15.79 -10.53
CA SER A 84 16.22 -15.37 -9.14
C SER A 84 15.11 -15.72 -8.15
N MET A 85 14.08 -16.45 -8.58
CA MET A 85 12.97 -16.82 -7.70
C MET A 85 13.44 -17.64 -6.50
N LEU A 86 12.83 -17.40 -5.35
CA LEU A 86 12.98 -18.24 -4.16
C LEU A 86 12.77 -19.72 -4.49
N ARG A 87 13.45 -20.59 -3.75
CA ARG A 87 13.36 -22.04 -3.96
C ARG A 87 12.49 -22.75 -2.94
N THR A 88 12.42 -22.23 -1.71
CA THR A 88 11.64 -22.78 -0.61
C THR A 88 11.62 -21.79 0.57
N VAL A 89 10.86 -22.12 1.62
CA VAL A 89 10.99 -21.54 2.97
C VAL A 89 11.78 -22.53 3.83
N TRP A 90 12.82 -22.03 4.52
CA TRP A 90 13.73 -22.90 5.29
C TRP A 90 12.98 -23.70 6.35
N GLY A 91 13.08 -25.04 6.28
CA GLY A 91 12.42 -25.96 7.22
C GLY A 91 10.91 -26.12 7.01
N ASP A 92 10.32 -25.47 6.01
CA ASP A 92 8.86 -25.43 5.82
C ASP A 92 8.47 -25.33 4.33
N GLU A 93 8.69 -26.43 3.59
CA GLU A 93 8.33 -26.50 2.17
C GLU A 93 6.80 -26.39 1.95
N GLN A 94 6.01 -26.84 2.92
CA GLN A 94 4.55 -26.77 2.85
C GLN A 94 4.09 -25.30 2.80
N ARG A 95 4.62 -24.46 3.69
CA ARG A 95 4.33 -23.02 3.68
C ARG A 95 4.75 -22.35 2.37
N PHE A 96 5.85 -22.75 1.76
CA PHE A 96 6.25 -22.25 0.43
C PHE A 96 5.18 -22.54 -0.63
N ARG A 97 4.65 -23.77 -0.67
CA ARG A 97 3.61 -24.15 -1.63
C ARG A 97 2.29 -23.45 -1.33
N GLU A 98 1.89 -23.42 -0.07
CA GLU A 98 0.63 -22.81 0.37
C GLU A 98 0.61 -21.30 0.15
N THR A 99 1.71 -20.61 0.43
CA THR A 99 1.77 -19.16 0.33
C THR A 99 1.81 -18.69 -1.13
N TYR A 100 2.65 -19.31 -1.96
CA TYR A 100 2.99 -18.76 -3.28
C TYR A 100 2.38 -19.51 -4.46
N TRP A 101 1.92 -20.76 -4.29
CA TRP A 101 1.51 -21.65 -5.40
C TRP A 101 0.13 -22.28 -5.25
N SER A 102 -0.60 -21.99 -4.16
CA SER A 102 -1.91 -22.59 -3.89
C SER A 102 -3.06 -21.87 -4.59
N LYS A 103 -2.93 -20.56 -4.83
CA LYS A 103 -4.01 -19.73 -5.36
C LYS A 103 -4.43 -20.16 -6.76
N TRP A 104 -3.46 -20.41 -7.63
CA TRP A 104 -3.70 -20.97 -8.96
C TRP A 104 -2.62 -21.98 -9.33
N PRO A 105 -2.96 -23.04 -10.07
CA PRO A 105 -1.99 -24.05 -10.48
C PRO A 105 -0.85 -23.46 -11.30
N LYS A 106 0.40 -23.72 -10.89
CA LYS A 106 1.65 -23.35 -11.59
C LYS A 106 1.88 -21.85 -11.79
N VAL A 107 1.11 -20.99 -11.11
CA VAL A 107 1.28 -19.54 -11.16
C VAL A 107 1.78 -19.07 -9.81
N TYR A 108 2.82 -18.24 -9.81
CA TYR A 108 3.33 -17.63 -8.58
C TYR A 108 2.45 -16.45 -8.20
N PHE A 109 1.90 -16.48 -6.99
CA PHE A 109 1.13 -15.39 -6.42
C PHE A 109 1.99 -14.57 -5.45
N PRO A 110 2.38 -13.32 -5.80
CA PRO A 110 3.15 -12.45 -4.92
C PRO A 110 2.35 -11.92 -3.72
N GLY A 111 1.01 -11.99 -3.72
CA GLY A 111 0.20 -11.37 -2.67
C GLY A 111 -0.10 -9.89 -2.87
N ASP A 112 0.16 -9.35 -4.07
CA ASP A 112 -0.12 -7.96 -4.42
C ASP A 112 -1.34 -7.84 -5.36
N GLY A 113 -2.12 -6.78 -5.18
CA GLY A 113 -3.16 -6.36 -6.08
C GLY A 113 -2.61 -5.37 -7.10
N ALA A 114 -3.07 -5.46 -8.34
CA ALA A 114 -2.63 -4.57 -9.39
C ALA A 114 -3.71 -4.39 -10.47
N LYS A 115 -3.56 -3.31 -11.25
CA LYS A 115 -4.30 -3.11 -12.50
C LYS A 115 -3.34 -2.83 -13.64
N VAL A 116 -3.75 -3.19 -14.84
CA VAL A 116 -3.06 -2.85 -16.08
C VAL A 116 -3.93 -1.89 -16.87
N ASP A 117 -3.35 -0.77 -17.30
CA ASP A 117 -4.06 0.21 -18.13
C ASP A 117 -3.97 -0.16 -19.63
N GLU A 118 -4.62 0.65 -20.47
CA GLU A 118 -4.70 0.44 -21.93
C GLU A 118 -3.32 0.47 -22.62
N ASP A 119 -2.32 1.14 -22.02
CA ASP A 119 -0.95 1.16 -22.52
C ASP A 119 -0.14 -0.05 -22.05
N GLY A 120 -0.74 -0.92 -21.24
CA GLY A 120 -0.08 -2.08 -20.64
C GLY A 120 0.77 -1.74 -19.43
N TYR A 121 0.49 -0.62 -18.74
CA TYR A 121 1.25 -0.21 -17.56
C TYR A 121 0.63 -0.79 -16.29
N PHE A 122 1.48 -1.42 -15.49
CA PHE A 122 1.12 -2.03 -14.23
C PHE A 122 1.13 -0.97 -13.12
N TRP A 123 -0.03 -0.82 -12.49
CA TRP A 123 -0.25 -0.06 -11.27
C TRP A 123 -0.32 -1.04 -10.11
N ILE A 124 0.65 -0.98 -9.21
CA ILE A 124 0.67 -1.83 -8.01
C ILE A 124 -0.16 -1.13 -6.94
N LEU A 125 -1.27 -1.76 -6.54
CA LEU A 125 -2.23 -1.19 -5.60
C LEU A 125 -1.87 -1.49 -4.13
N GLY A 126 -0.89 -2.37 -3.91
CA GLY A 126 -0.45 -2.81 -2.59
C GLY A 126 -0.82 -4.25 -2.31
N ARG A 127 -0.63 -4.68 -1.05
CA ARG A 127 -0.90 -6.05 -0.60
C ARG A 127 -2.39 -6.34 -0.68
N VAL A 128 -2.76 -7.54 -1.13
CA VAL A 128 -4.18 -7.95 -1.12
C VAL A 128 -4.73 -8.14 0.28
N ASP A 129 -3.85 -8.45 1.23
CA ASP A 129 -4.19 -8.57 2.65
C ASP A 129 -4.49 -7.18 3.27
N ASP A 130 -4.06 -6.12 2.59
CA ASP A 130 -4.34 -4.71 2.94
C ASP A 130 -5.49 -4.12 2.09
N VAL A 131 -6.30 -4.96 1.43
CA VAL A 131 -7.56 -4.54 0.79
C VAL A 131 -8.69 -4.59 1.82
N LEU A 132 -9.41 -3.49 1.96
CA LEU A 132 -10.53 -3.36 2.89
C LEU A 132 -11.82 -3.85 2.24
N ASN A 133 -12.68 -4.48 3.03
CA ASN A 133 -14.03 -4.88 2.63
C ASN A 133 -15.08 -4.06 3.38
N VAL A 134 -15.41 -2.90 2.82
CA VAL A 134 -16.34 -1.95 3.43
C VAL A 134 -17.71 -2.12 2.78
N ALA A 135 -18.65 -2.69 3.52
CA ALA A 135 -20.01 -2.96 3.04
C ALA A 135 -20.06 -3.78 1.73
N GLY A 136 -19.13 -4.73 1.57
CA GLY A 136 -19.04 -5.57 0.37
C GLY A 136 -18.18 -4.98 -0.76
N HIS A 137 -17.70 -3.75 -0.63
CA HIS A 137 -16.82 -3.11 -1.59
C HIS A 137 -15.35 -3.35 -1.23
N ARG A 138 -14.57 -3.82 -2.21
CA ARG A 138 -13.12 -3.97 -2.06
C ARG A 138 -12.43 -2.65 -2.36
N ILE A 139 -11.82 -2.06 -1.34
CA ILE A 139 -11.17 -0.75 -1.40
C ILE A 139 -9.68 -0.94 -1.11
N GLY A 140 -8.81 -0.49 -2.01
CA GLY A 140 -7.37 -0.51 -1.77
C GLY A 140 -6.98 0.57 -0.76
N THR A 141 -6.26 0.21 0.30
CA THR A 141 -5.72 1.17 1.28
C THR A 141 -4.90 2.26 0.59
N MET A 142 -4.07 1.91 -0.39
CA MET A 142 -3.23 2.85 -1.13
C MET A 142 -4.03 3.91 -1.91
N GLU A 143 -5.23 3.58 -2.38
CA GLU A 143 -6.09 4.53 -3.09
C GLU A 143 -6.56 5.62 -2.15
N VAL A 144 -7.02 5.23 -0.95
CA VAL A 144 -7.44 6.13 0.12
C VAL A 144 -6.25 6.95 0.63
N GLU A 145 -5.09 6.32 0.84
CA GLU A 145 -3.86 7.00 1.25
C GLU A 145 -3.44 8.06 0.21
N SER A 146 -3.51 7.73 -1.08
CA SER A 146 -3.17 8.67 -2.15
C SER A 146 -4.15 9.85 -2.19
N ALA A 147 -5.45 9.61 -1.96
CA ALA A 147 -6.43 10.68 -1.88
C ALA A 147 -6.21 11.59 -0.65
N LEU A 148 -5.77 11.04 0.48
CA LEU A 148 -5.43 11.85 1.65
C LEU A 148 -4.18 12.69 1.43
N VAL A 149 -3.12 12.10 0.84
CA VAL A 149 -1.85 12.80 0.58
C VAL A 149 -2.02 13.94 -0.42
N ASP A 150 -2.93 13.82 -1.39
CA ASP A 150 -3.28 14.89 -2.34
C ASP A 150 -3.83 16.16 -1.65
N HIS A 151 -4.26 16.07 -0.38
CA HIS A 151 -4.71 17.22 0.39
C HIS A 151 -3.52 18.12 0.82
N PRO A 152 -3.57 19.46 0.64
CA PRO A 152 -2.44 20.35 0.88
C PRO A 152 -1.88 20.33 2.31
N THR A 153 -2.68 19.93 3.30
CA THR A 153 -2.27 19.88 4.70
C THR A 153 -1.60 18.56 5.12
N VAL A 154 -1.64 17.53 4.27
CA VAL A 154 -1.16 16.17 4.60
C VAL A 154 0.25 15.96 4.06
N VAL A 155 1.10 15.30 4.86
CA VAL A 155 2.44 14.84 4.47
C VAL A 155 2.43 13.37 4.13
N GLU A 156 1.84 12.57 5.00
CA GLU A 156 1.80 11.11 4.88
C GLU A 156 0.52 10.60 5.52
N SER A 157 0.04 9.47 5.01
CA SER A 157 -1.11 8.79 5.59
C SER A 157 -0.93 7.28 5.53
N ALA A 158 -1.52 6.59 6.49
CA ALA A 158 -1.68 5.14 6.46
C ALA A 158 -3.13 4.77 6.78
N VAL A 159 -3.67 3.84 6.00
CA VAL A 159 -5.07 3.43 6.13
C VAL A 159 -5.13 1.96 6.52
N VAL A 160 -6.01 1.65 7.48
CA VAL A 160 -6.28 0.28 7.94
C VAL A 160 -7.78 0.07 8.11
N GLY A 161 -8.19 -1.20 8.06
CA GLY A 161 -9.56 -1.61 8.37
C GLY A 161 -9.75 -1.73 9.88
N LYS A 162 -10.83 -1.16 10.40
CA LYS A 162 -11.36 -1.40 11.75
C LYS A 162 -12.60 -2.27 11.63
N ALA A 163 -12.77 -3.25 12.51
CA ALA A 163 -13.99 -4.07 12.54
C ALA A 163 -15.22 -3.18 12.79
N HIS A 164 -16.30 -3.40 12.05
CA HIS A 164 -17.52 -2.63 12.15
C HIS A 164 -18.76 -3.53 12.04
N ASP A 165 -19.66 -3.47 13.03
CA ASP A 165 -20.79 -4.41 13.16
C ASP A 165 -21.72 -4.45 11.94
N ILE A 166 -21.98 -3.30 11.32
CA ILE A 166 -22.88 -3.20 10.15
C ILE A 166 -22.13 -3.39 8.82
N LYS A 167 -20.98 -2.75 8.64
CA LYS A 167 -20.26 -2.69 7.36
C LYS A 167 -19.28 -3.85 7.15
N GLY A 168 -19.04 -4.67 8.17
CA GLY A 168 -17.95 -5.64 8.21
C GLY A 168 -16.65 -4.94 8.62
N GLU A 169 -16.15 -4.06 7.76
CA GLU A 169 -15.03 -3.18 8.07
C GLU A 169 -15.40 -1.71 7.84
N SER A 170 -14.77 -0.82 8.61
CA SER A 170 -14.70 0.61 8.33
C SER A 170 -13.26 1.08 8.18
N ILE A 171 -13.09 2.27 7.62
CA ILE A 171 -11.78 2.81 7.25
C ILE A 171 -11.29 3.71 8.39
N ALA A 172 -10.13 3.37 8.94
CA ALA A 172 -9.39 4.21 9.88
C ALA A 172 -8.14 4.76 9.18
N ALA A 173 -8.00 6.08 9.15
CA ALA A 173 -6.87 6.78 8.56
C ALA A 173 -6.00 7.41 9.65
N PHE A 174 -4.70 7.12 9.61
CA PHE A 174 -3.68 7.79 10.43
C PHE A 174 -2.97 8.80 9.56
N VAL A 175 -2.99 10.07 9.96
CA VAL A 175 -2.56 11.19 9.11
C VAL A 175 -1.48 12.00 9.81
N THR A 176 -0.37 12.21 9.11
CA THR A 176 0.67 13.16 9.51
C THR A 176 0.51 14.44 8.71
N LEU A 177 0.38 15.56 9.42
CA LEU A 177 0.15 16.88 8.83
C LEU A 177 1.47 17.59 8.52
N ARG A 178 1.40 18.60 7.64
CA ARG A 178 2.53 19.49 7.35
C ARG A 178 2.86 20.34 8.56
N GLU A 179 4.13 20.73 8.66
CA GLU A 179 4.61 21.60 9.73
C GLU A 179 3.80 22.91 9.78
N GLY A 180 3.39 23.31 10.97
CA GLY A 180 2.55 24.49 11.19
C GLY A 180 1.04 24.26 11.03
N VAL A 181 0.60 23.03 10.70
CA VAL A 181 -0.82 22.66 10.72
C VAL A 181 -1.10 21.79 11.95
N GLU A 182 -2.08 22.21 12.76
CA GLU A 182 -2.57 21.42 13.89
C GLU A 182 -3.84 20.65 13.50
N GLY A 183 -3.98 19.43 14.02
CA GLY A 183 -5.17 18.62 13.82
C GLY A 183 -6.37 19.18 14.59
N SER A 184 -7.53 19.22 13.95
CA SER A 184 -8.81 19.58 14.58
C SER A 184 -9.94 18.71 14.02
N ASP A 185 -11.09 18.69 14.70
CA ASP A 185 -12.27 17.95 14.25
C ASP A 185 -12.78 18.47 12.89
N GLU A 186 -12.68 19.78 12.66
CA GLU A 186 -13.01 20.40 11.38
C GLU A 186 -12.09 19.90 10.27
N LEU A 187 -10.78 19.87 10.51
CA LEU A 187 -9.81 19.35 9.53
C LEU A 187 -10.01 17.84 9.30
N GLY A 188 -10.34 17.09 10.35
CA GLY A 188 -10.68 15.67 10.23
C GLY A 188 -11.89 15.45 9.33
N THR A 189 -12.91 16.30 9.46
CA THR A 189 -14.11 16.28 8.60
C THR A 189 -13.76 16.65 7.16
N GLU A 190 -12.97 17.71 6.97
CA GLU A 190 -12.49 18.15 5.66
C GLU A 190 -11.74 17.04 4.91
N LEU A 191 -10.81 16.35 5.57
CA LEU A 191 -10.07 15.25 4.97
C LEU A 191 -10.97 14.07 4.57
N ARG A 192 -11.98 13.75 5.41
CA ARG A 192 -12.94 12.69 5.09
C ARG A 192 -13.78 13.04 3.87
N ASP A 193 -14.22 14.28 3.77
CA ASP A 193 -14.99 14.77 2.62
C ASP A 193 -14.12 14.85 1.35
N HIS A 194 -12.85 15.20 1.48
CA HIS A 194 -11.89 15.18 0.39
C HIS A 194 -11.76 13.78 -0.23
N VAL A 195 -11.57 12.74 0.59
CA VAL A 195 -11.53 11.34 0.11
C VAL A 195 -12.84 10.94 -0.54
N SER A 196 -13.97 11.30 0.07
CA SER A 196 -15.30 11.02 -0.46
C SER A 196 -15.52 11.66 -1.84
N ALA A 197 -14.95 12.84 -2.09
CA ALA A 197 -15.05 13.53 -3.38
C ALA A 197 -14.14 12.90 -4.46
N LYS A 198 -12.98 12.37 -4.07
CA LYS A 198 -12.00 11.78 -4.99
C LYS A 198 -12.34 10.35 -5.43
N ILE A 199 -12.76 9.51 -4.48
CA ILE A 199 -12.98 8.07 -4.72
C ILE A 199 -14.47 7.73 -4.66
N GLY A 200 -15.19 8.35 -3.73
CA GLY A 200 -16.63 8.13 -3.52
C GLY A 200 -16.96 7.91 -2.05
N ALA A 201 -18.25 8.04 -1.72
CA ALA A 201 -18.75 7.96 -0.35
C ALA A 201 -18.43 6.62 0.36
N ILE A 202 -18.25 5.54 -0.41
CA ILE A 202 -17.88 4.23 0.13
C ILE A 202 -16.46 4.17 0.70
N ALA A 203 -15.57 5.06 0.27
CA ALA A 203 -14.18 5.14 0.70
C ALA A 203 -13.94 6.21 1.77
N LYS A 204 -15.01 6.89 2.22
CA LYS A 204 -14.93 7.92 3.26
C LYS A 204 -14.43 7.31 4.57
N PRO A 205 -13.29 7.76 5.13
CA PRO A 205 -12.82 7.32 6.43
C PRO A 205 -13.86 7.58 7.51
N GLU A 206 -14.01 6.64 8.45
CA GLU A 206 -14.85 6.83 9.64
C GLU A 206 -14.08 7.48 10.79
N LEU A 207 -12.80 7.14 10.88
CA LEU A 207 -11.87 7.65 11.87
C LEU A 207 -10.68 8.28 11.16
N VAL A 208 -10.30 9.48 11.59
CA VAL A 208 -9.06 10.15 11.19
C VAL A 208 -8.31 10.47 12.47
N VAL A 209 -7.16 9.82 12.65
CA VAL A 209 -6.27 10.04 13.80
C VAL A 209 -5.08 10.84 13.32
N PHE A 210 -4.87 12.03 13.90
CA PHE A 210 -3.68 12.82 13.63
C PHE A 210 -2.50 12.28 14.41
N THR A 211 -1.36 12.09 13.74
CA THR A 211 -0.12 11.62 14.39
C THR A 211 1.08 12.38 13.89
N ALA A 212 2.03 12.64 14.78
CA ALA A 212 3.29 13.28 14.42
C ALA A 212 4.12 12.41 13.46
N GLU A 213 4.03 11.08 13.58
CA GLU A 213 4.78 10.15 12.75
C GLU A 213 4.08 8.79 12.66
N LEU A 214 4.23 8.10 11.53
CA LEU A 214 3.74 6.74 11.33
C LEU A 214 4.79 5.69 11.73
N PRO A 215 4.39 4.56 12.33
CA PRO A 215 5.33 3.52 12.75
C PRO A 215 5.95 2.83 11.53
N LYS A 216 7.25 3.06 11.31
CA LYS A 216 8.00 2.50 10.18
C LYS A 216 9.08 1.52 10.62
N THR A 217 9.33 0.52 9.78
CA THR A 217 10.53 -0.33 9.91
C THR A 217 11.78 0.48 9.55
N ARG A 218 12.97 -0.05 9.86
CA ARG A 218 14.25 0.54 9.40
C ARG A 218 14.41 0.58 7.88
N SER A 219 13.61 -0.20 7.14
CA SER A 219 13.57 -0.16 5.67
C SER A 219 12.55 0.85 5.13
N GLY A 220 11.92 1.65 6.00
CA GLY A 220 10.96 2.68 5.64
C GLY A 220 9.53 2.19 5.44
N LYS A 221 9.24 0.90 5.67
CA LYS A 221 7.90 0.35 5.45
C LYS A 221 6.97 0.67 6.61
N ILE A 222 5.74 1.10 6.31
CA ILE A 222 4.72 1.38 7.32
C ILE A 222 4.23 0.06 7.93
N MET A 223 4.28 -0.05 9.25
CA MET A 223 3.83 -1.22 10.00
C MET A 223 2.31 -1.19 10.24
N ARG A 224 1.53 -1.36 9.16
CA ARG A 224 0.05 -1.31 9.17
C ARG A 224 -0.60 -2.26 10.18
N ARG A 225 0.02 -3.40 10.48
CA ARG A 225 -0.45 -4.31 11.55
C ARG A 225 -0.61 -3.59 12.90
N LEU A 226 0.36 -2.77 13.28
CA LEU A 226 0.34 -2.04 14.56
C LEU A 226 -0.75 -0.98 14.57
N LEU A 227 -0.93 -0.26 13.45
CA LEU A 227 -2.00 0.71 13.28
C LEU A 227 -3.38 0.06 13.37
N ARG A 228 -3.54 -1.15 12.81
CA ARG A 228 -4.76 -1.95 12.94
C ARG A 228 -5.02 -2.35 14.38
N ASP A 229 -3.99 -2.81 15.09
CA ASP A 229 -4.10 -3.16 16.51
C ASP A 229 -4.48 -1.93 17.35
N ILE A 230 -3.93 -0.75 17.06
CA ILE A 230 -4.31 0.51 17.71
C ILE A 230 -5.76 0.87 17.41
N ALA A 231 -6.18 0.85 16.13
CA ALA A 231 -7.54 1.21 15.75
C ALA A 231 -8.62 0.29 16.34
N GLU A 232 -8.26 -0.96 16.63
CA GLU A 232 -9.13 -1.96 17.28
C GLU A 232 -8.99 -2.00 18.81
N GLY A 233 -8.13 -1.17 19.42
CA GLY A 233 -7.87 -1.21 20.86
C GLY A 233 -7.21 -2.51 21.36
N ARG A 234 -6.51 -3.25 20.47
CA ARG A 234 -5.85 -4.52 20.81
C ARG A 234 -4.48 -4.32 21.43
N ALA A 235 -4.04 -5.33 22.19
CA ALA A 235 -2.67 -5.38 22.70
C ALA A 235 -1.66 -5.43 21.56
N ILE A 236 -0.68 -4.53 21.60
CA ILE A 236 0.30 -4.41 20.53
C ILE A 236 1.33 -5.55 20.60
N GLY A 237 1.49 -6.25 19.47
CA GLY A 237 2.50 -7.30 19.31
C GLY A 237 3.95 -6.79 19.22
N ASP A 238 4.83 -7.59 18.63
CA ASP A 238 6.27 -7.28 18.55
C ASP A 238 6.57 -5.95 17.84
N THR A 239 7.45 -5.14 18.45
CA THR A 239 7.87 -3.79 18.05
C THR A 239 9.38 -3.68 17.79
N THR A 240 10.14 -4.78 17.88
CA THR A 240 11.61 -4.80 17.82
C THR A 240 12.21 -4.33 16.49
N THR A 241 11.42 -4.31 15.41
CA THR A 241 11.84 -3.91 14.06
C THR A 241 11.56 -2.45 13.71
N LEU A 242 10.90 -1.71 14.61
CA LEU A 242 10.60 -0.29 14.42
C LEU A 242 11.87 0.57 14.40
N ALA A 243 11.81 1.64 13.62
CA ALA A 243 12.80 2.71 13.67
C ALA A 243 12.71 3.47 15.01
N ASP A 244 11.50 3.87 15.42
CA ASP A 244 11.22 4.46 16.73
C ASP A 244 10.04 3.75 17.43
N PRO A 245 10.30 2.91 18.46
CA PRO A 245 9.26 2.29 19.26
C PRO A 245 8.38 3.26 20.06
N ALA A 246 8.83 4.51 20.30
CA ALA A 246 8.07 5.49 21.06
C ALA A 246 6.83 5.99 20.30
N VAL A 247 6.84 5.96 18.96
CA VAL A 247 5.70 6.31 18.10
C VAL A 247 4.46 5.52 18.48
N VAL A 248 4.63 4.22 18.71
CA VAL A 248 3.52 3.31 19.04
C VAL A 248 2.86 3.68 20.37
N LYS A 249 3.65 4.00 21.39
CA LYS A 249 3.12 4.39 22.71
C LYS A 249 2.34 5.70 22.64
N ARG A 250 2.81 6.66 21.84
CA ARG A 250 2.10 7.93 21.62
C ARG A 250 0.75 7.68 20.95
N LEU A 251 0.71 6.86 19.90
CA LEU A 251 -0.52 6.51 19.20
C LEU A 251 -1.54 5.79 20.10
N GLN A 252 -1.09 4.90 20.98
CA GLN A 252 -1.97 4.25 21.96
C GLN A 252 -2.60 5.27 22.92
N ALA A 253 -1.80 6.15 23.50
CA ALA A 253 -2.28 7.17 24.44
C ALA A 253 -3.31 8.11 23.80
N MET A 254 -3.13 8.45 22.52
CA MET A 254 -4.08 9.28 21.78
C MET A 254 -5.41 8.55 21.56
N HIS A 255 -5.37 7.27 21.17
CA HIS A 255 -6.59 6.49 20.96
C HIS A 255 -7.39 6.27 22.25
N GLU A 256 -6.72 5.99 23.38
CA GLU A 256 -7.36 5.85 24.69
C GLU A 256 -8.04 7.14 25.17
N THR A 257 -7.61 8.31 24.68
CA THR A 257 -8.20 9.62 25.03
C THR A 257 -9.41 9.96 24.16
N GLU A 258 -9.54 9.38 22.96
CA GLU A 258 -10.66 9.61 22.03
C GLU A 258 -11.84 8.64 22.26
N GLU A 259 -11.62 7.44 22.81
CA GLU A 259 -12.68 6.48 23.15
C GLU A 259 -13.21 6.60 24.60
N GLY A 260 -12.67 7.52 25.42
CA GLY A 260 -13.08 7.78 26.81
C GLY A 260 -13.98 9.01 26.96
#